data_AF-A0A843HSK7-F1
#
_entry.id   AF-A0A843HSK7-F1
#
_cell.length_a   1.000
_cell.length_b   1.000
_cell.length_c   1.000
_cell.angle_alpha   90.00
_cell.angle_beta   90.00
_cell.angle_gamma   90.00
#
_symmetry.space_group_name_H-M   'P 1'
#
loop_
_entity.id
_entity.type
_entity.pdbx_description
1 polymer ?
#
loop_
_entity_poly.entity_id
_entity_poly.type
_entity_poly.pdbx_seq_one_letter_code
_entity_poly.pdbx_strand_id
1 'polypeptide(L)'
;MSNSMIPQYSTMLFTQIWDNAEDFVSDYKSSGIYDSHNCITDDSATKLFYLLYARYGNSPLANRDVTQFKYKMFSVIFQYGPNWEKELNVQYALRGLTEDQLREGAEAIHNQAQNPSSAPATDAYSPLTYINAQNATKYKKSKAEAYALLLGLLKKDVTEEFLKRFNICFKKFVSSERPLIYVSEVDEDDGD
;
A
#
# COMPACT_ATOMS: atom_id res chain seq x y z
N MET A 1 24.05 24.70 35.13
CA MET A 1 22.89 24.65 34.21
C MET A 1 23.35 23.90 32.99
N SER A 2 22.85 22.69 32.73
CA SER A 2 23.28 21.94 31.54
C SER A 2 22.72 22.63 30.31
N ASN A 3 23.62 23.12 29.46
CA ASN A 3 23.27 23.58 28.12
C ASN A 3 22.90 22.34 27.32
N SER A 4 21.62 21.96 27.36
CA SER A 4 21.07 20.98 26.42
C SER A 4 21.29 21.56 25.02
N MET A 5 22.22 20.98 24.26
CA MET A 5 22.42 21.35 22.86
C MET A 5 21.20 20.91 22.07
N ILE A 6 20.22 21.81 21.99
CA ILE A 6 19.06 21.64 21.12
C ILE A 6 19.60 21.68 19.67
N PRO A 7 19.46 20.61 18.89
CA PRO A 7 19.84 20.62 17.48
C PRO A 7 19.10 21.76 16.77
N GLN A 8 19.84 22.74 16.26
CA GLN A 8 19.24 23.95 15.70
C GLN A 8 18.93 23.73 14.21
N TYR A 9 17.86 22.99 13.94
CA TYR A 9 17.34 22.88 12.58
C TYR A 9 16.71 24.21 12.15
N SER A 10 16.91 24.60 10.90
CA SER A 10 16.25 25.78 10.32
C SER A 10 14.76 25.61 10.03
N THR A 11 14.22 24.42 10.31
CA THR A 11 12.86 23.98 10.01
C THR A 11 12.40 23.01 11.09
N MET A 12 11.10 22.94 11.36
CA MET A 12 10.52 22.03 12.35
C MET A 12 10.78 20.55 11.99
N LEU A 13 10.50 19.64 12.91
CA LEU A 13 10.48 18.18 12.74
C LEU A 13 9.04 17.70 12.50
N PHE A 14 8.88 16.49 11.94
CA PHE A 14 7.56 15.87 11.79
C PHE A 14 6.78 15.79 13.10
N THR A 15 7.45 15.30 14.16
CA THR A 15 6.86 15.17 15.50
C THR A 15 6.41 16.50 16.09
N GLN A 16 7.07 17.61 15.73
CA GLN A 16 6.69 18.94 16.20
C GLN A 16 5.44 19.49 15.51
N ILE A 17 4.97 18.86 14.41
CA ILE A 17 3.72 19.23 13.74
C ILE A 17 2.56 18.38 14.24
N TRP A 18 2.78 17.08 14.41
CA TRP A 18 1.80 16.14 14.93
C TRP A 18 2.44 15.24 15.97
N ASP A 19 2.01 15.39 17.22
CA ASP A 19 2.47 14.58 18.35
C ASP A 19 1.82 13.19 18.37
N ASN A 20 0.61 13.08 17.81
CA ASN A 20 -0.18 11.85 17.81
C ASN A 20 -0.96 11.68 16.49
N ALA A 21 -1.49 10.47 16.29
CA ALA A 21 -2.22 10.11 15.09
C ALA A 21 -3.57 10.85 14.95
N GLU A 22 -4.21 11.21 16.07
CA GLU A 22 -5.52 11.87 16.07
C GLU A 22 -5.43 13.27 15.47
N ASP A 23 -4.43 14.06 15.88
CA ASP A 23 -4.16 15.39 15.34
C ASP A 23 -3.85 15.33 13.84
N PHE A 24 -3.08 14.33 13.41
CA PHE A 24 -2.77 14.12 11.99
C PHE A 24 -4.03 13.84 11.17
N VAL A 25 -4.90 12.95 11.65
CA VAL A 25 -6.14 12.59 10.95
C VAL A 25 -7.12 13.77 10.94
N SER A 26 -7.21 14.52 12.05
CA SER A 26 -8.03 15.72 12.15
C SER A 26 -7.60 16.81 11.17
N ASP A 27 -6.29 17.09 11.10
CA ASP A 27 -5.73 18.04 10.13
C ASP A 27 -5.92 17.60 8.69
N TYR A 28 -5.77 16.31 8.40
CA TYR A 28 -6.01 15.76 7.07
C TYR A 28 -7.46 16.01 6.64
N LYS A 29 -8.42 15.65 7.49
CA LYS A 29 -9.85 15.78 7.21
C LYS A 29 -10.36 17.22 7.13
N SER A 30 -9.75 18.12 7.90
CA SER A 30 -10.10 19.55 7.87
C SER A 30 -9.46 20.30 6.70
N SER A 31 -8.53 19.66 5.97
CA SER A 31 -7.89 20.28 4.80
C SER A 31 -8.85 20.34 3.61
N GLY A 32 -8.76 21.41 2.80
CA GLY A 32 -9.51 21.53 1.55
C GLY A 32 -9.09 20.55 0.44
N ILE A 33 -8.06 19.73 0.69
CA ILE A 33 -7.61 18.64 -0.21
C ILE A 33 -8.37 17.34 0.08
N TYR A 34 -8.97 17.22 1.28
CA TYR A 34 -9.73 16.05 1.66
C TYR A 34 -10.97 15.91 0.77
N ASP A 35 -11.08 14.78 0.11
CA ASP A 35 -12.25 14.38 -0.67
C ASP A 35 -12.85 13.12 -0.05
N SER A 36 -14.05 13.22 0.50
CA SER A 36 -14.75 12.10 1.14
C SER A 36 -15.05 10.93 0.20
N HIS A 37 -14.94 11.11 -1.11
CA HIS A 37 -15.16 10.05 -2.12
C HIS A 37 -13.84 9.43 -2.61
N ASN A 38 -12.72 10.13 -2.47
CA ASN A 38 -11.40 9.69 -2.92
C ASN A 38 -10.36 9.87 -1.79
N CYS A 39 -10.67 9.31 -0.64
CA CYS A 39 -9.82 9.32 0.54
C CYS A 39 -9.51 7.91 1.03
N ILE A 40 -8.43 7.80 1.81
CA ILE A 40 -8.19 6.64 2.67
C ILE A 40 -9.10 6.68 3.90
N THR A 41 -9.40 5.52 4.48
CA THR A 41 -10.11 5.40 5.75
C THR A 41 -9.28 5.94 6.93
N ASP A 42 -9.95 6.24 8.04
CA ASP A 42 -9.31 6.71 9.28
C ASP A 42 -8.29 5.72 9.83
N ASP A 43 -8.58 4.42 9.72
CA ASP A 43 -7.69 3.35 10.14
C ASP A 43 -6.42 3.32 9.27
N SER A 44 -6.55 3.47 7.96
CA SER A 44 -5.41 3.62 7.04
C SER A 44 -4.64 4.91 7.27
N ALA A 45 -5.31 6.02 7.56
CA ALA A 45 -4.67 7.30 7.88
C ALA A 45 -3.87 7.22 9.19
N THR A 46 -4.42 6.52 10.19
CA THR A 46 -3.75 6.24 11.47
C THR A 46 -2.51 5.36 11.26
N LYS A 47 -2.62 4.29 10.46
CA LYS A 47 -1.46 3.46 10.08
C LYS A 47 -0.41 4.27 9.32
N LEU A 48 -0.84 5.11 8.39
CA LEU A 48 0.05 5.99 7.64
C LEU A 48 0.83 6.92 8.59
N PHE A 49 0.18 7.50 9.59
CA PHE A 49 0.86 8.32 10.61
C PHE A 49 2.00 7.53 11.27
N TYR A 50 1.73 6.32 11.77
CA TYR A 50 2.77 5.51 12.44
C TYR A 50 3.91 5.12 11.50
N LEU A 51 3.61 4.82 10.24
CA LEU A 51 4.62 4.50 9.23
C LEU A 51 5.51 5.73 8.90
N LEU A 52 4.90 6.90 8.77
CA LEU A 52 5.63 8.15 8.57
C LEU A 52 6.44 8.54 9.79
N TYR A 53 5.89 8.36 11.00
CA TYR A 53 6.60 8.60 12.26
C TYR A 53 7.84 7.71 12.37
N ALA A 54 7.69 6.41 12.09
CA ALA A 54 8.80 5.45 12.15
C ALA A 54 9.94 5.81 11.20
N ARG A 55 9.63 6.41 10.04
CA ARG A 55 10.62 6.76 9.02
C ARG A 55 11.18 8.18 9.16
N TYR A 56 10.32 9.15 9.50
CA TYR A 56 10.59 10.58 9.38
C TYR A 56 10.39 11.36 10.68
N GLY A 57 10.05 10.73 11.80
CA GLY A 57 9.70 11.43 13.06
C GLY A 57 10.71 12.53 13.43
N ASN A 58 12.00 12.21 13.39
CA ASN A 58 13.09 13.13 13.69
C ASN A 58 13.73 13.78 12.43
N SER A 59 13.04 13.76 11.29
CA SER A 59 13.52 14.39 10.05
C SER A 59 13.00 15.83 9.95
N PRO A 60 13.86 16.81 9.65
CA PRO A 60 13.42 18.18 9.45
C PRO A 60 12.65 18.32 8.15
N LEU A 61 11.65 19.22 8.18
CA LEU A 61 10.79 19.50 7.05
C LEU A 61 11.58 20.15 5.91
N ALA A 62 11.20 19.83 4.67
CA ALA A 62 11.76 20.48 3.49
C ALA A 62 11.32 21.96 3.38
N ASN A 63 10.11 22.28 3.85
CA ASN A 63 9.51 23.61 3.77
C ASN A 63 9.63 24.34 5.13
N ARG A 64 9.83 25.67 5.09
CA ARG A 64 9.81 26.52 6.29
C ARG A 64 8.38 26.81 6.76
N ASP A 65 7.46 26.96 5.82
CA ASP A 65 6.04 27.13 6.11
C ASP A 65 5.39 25.77 6.40
N VAL A 66 4.81 25.67 7.61
CA VAL A 66 4.10 24.50 8.09
C VAL A 66 2.86 24.22 7.22
N THR A 67 2.15 25.24 6.79
CA THR A 67 0.93 25.08 5.98
C THR A 67 1.27 24.48 4.62
N GLN A 68 2.30 25.01 3.96
CA GLN A 68 2.82 24.45 2.72
C GLN A 68 3.25 22.98 2.89
N PHE A 69 3.92 22.64 4.00
CA PHE A 69 4.29 21.25 4.30
C PHE A 69 3.05 20.35 4.45
N LYS A 70 2.05 20.77 5.24
CA LYS A 70 0.79 20.02 5.44
C LYS A 70 0.10 19.76 4.10
N TYR A 71 -0.06 20.77 3.26
CA TYR A 71 -0.67 20.60 1.94
C TYR A 71 0.14 19.70 1.01
N LYS A 72 1.46 19.75 1.07
CA LYS A 72 2.31 18.83 0.31
C LYS A 72 2.10 17.39 0.75
N MET A 73 2.07 17.14 2.06
CA MET A 73 1.76 15.84 2.64
C MET A 73 0.39 15.34 2.16
N PHE A 74 -0.65 16.15 2.34
CA PHE A 74 -2.02 15.77 2.00
C PHE A 74 -2.24 15.61 0.51
N SER A 75 -1.49 16.34 -0.33
CA SER A 75 -1.52 16.13 -1.79
C SER A 75 -0.99 14.75 -2.18
N VAL A 76 0.03 14.22 -1.49
CA VAL A 76 0.53 12.86 -1.71
C VAL A 76 -0.53 11.84 -1.30
N ILE A 77 -1.20 12.07 -0.17
CA ILE A 77 -2.31 11.21 0.29
C ILE A 77 -3.45 11.22 -0.73
N PHE A 78 -3.87 12.37 -1.21
CA PHE A 78 -4.93 12.48 -2.21
C PHE A 78 -4.60 11.79 -3.53
N GLN A 79 -3.37 11.97 -4.04
CA GLN A 79 -2.97 11.41 -5.33
C GLN A 79 -2.76 9.88 -5.31
N TYR A 80 -2.28 9.33 -4.19
CA TYR A 80 -1.80 7.94 -4.15
C TYR A 80 -2.36 7.10 -3.01
N GLY A 81 -2.90 7.72 -1.97
CA GLY A 81 -3.45 7.04 -0.79
C GLY A 81 -4.58 6.06 -1.11
N PRO A 82 -5.63 6.46 -1.84
CA PRO A 82 -6.73 5.54 -2.18
C PRO A 82 -6.28 4.27 -2.92
N ASN A 83 -5.31 4.41 -3.84
CA ASN A 83 -4.73 3.28 -4.56
C ASN A 83 -3.94 2.36 -3.60
N TRP A 84 -3.14 2.94 -2.71
CA TRP A 84 -2.39 2.19 -1.70
C TRP A 84 -3.34 1.40 -0.77
N GLU A 85 -4.40 2.04 -0.26
CA GLU A 85 -5.40 1.36 0.58
C GLU A 85 -6.09 0.22 -0.19
N LYS A 86 -6.42 0.44 -1.46
CA LYS A 86 -7.02 -0.61 -2.29
C LYS A 86 -6.07 -1.79 -2.49
N GLU A 87 -4.79 -1.54 -2.74
CA GLU A 87 -3.77 -2.58 -2.84
C GLU A 87 -3.62 -3.36 -1.52
N LEU A 88 -3.62 -2.69 -0.37
CA LEU A 88 -3.62 -3.36 0.94
C LEU A 88 -4.84 -4.24 1.15
N ASN A 89 -6.02 -3.75 0.80
CA ASN A 89 -7.26 -4.52 0.88
C ASN A 89 -7.23 -5.77 0.00
N VAL A 90 -6.63 -5.67 -1.20
CA VAL A 90 -6.40 -6.84 -2.06
C VAL A 90 -5.43 -7.82 -1.39
N GLN A 91 -4.35 -7.34 -0.76
CA GLN A 91 -3.44 -8.23 -0.03
C GLN A 91 -4.12 -8.93 1.15
N TYR A 92 -4.98 -8.23 1.90
CA TYR A 92 -5.76 -8.85 2.98
C TYR A 92 -6.72 -9.91 2.44
N ALA A 93 -7.44 -9.60 1.36
CA ALA A 93 -8.32 -10.56 0.71
C ALA A 93 -7.56 -11.80 0.24
N LEU A 94 -6.39 -11.62 -0.40
CA LEU A 94 -5.54 -12.71 -0.86
C LEU A 94 -5.04 -13.61 0.28
N ARG A 95 -4.69 -13.03 1.44
CA ARG A 95 -4.30 -13.80 2.63
C ARG A 95 -5.47 -14.55 3.27
N GLY A 96 -6.68 -14.04 3.09
CA GLY A 96 -7.92 -14.65 3.60
C GLY A 96 -8.51 -15.74 2.70
N LEU A 97 -7.97 -15.95 1.49
CA LEU A 97 -8.45 -17.00 0.59
C LEU A 97 -8.18 -18.40 1.16
N THR A 98 -9.17 -19.28 1.04
CA THR A 98 -9.01 -20.69 1.41
C THR A 98 -8.20 -21.45 0.36
N GLU A 99 -7.64 -22.61 0.74
CA GLU A 99 -6.91 -23.46 -0.21
C GLU A 99 -7.78 -23.85 -1.42
N ASP A 100 -9.07 -24.14 -1.20
CA ASP A 100 -9.99 -24.51 -2.27
C ASP A 100 -10.25 -23.34 -3.23
N GLN A 101 -10.38 -22.12 -2.72
CA GLN A 101 -10.52 -20.92 -3.54
C GLN A 101 -9.25 -20.60 -4.35
N LEU A 102 -8.07 -20.85 -3.76
CA LEU A 102 -6.79 -20.66 -4.47
C LEU A 102 -6.58 -21.69 -5.59
N ARG A 103 -7.16 -22.88 -5.46
CA ARG A 103 -7.04 -23.97 -6.42
C ARG A 103 -8.11 -23.94 -7.51
N GLU A 104 -9.16 -23.17 -7.32
CA GLU A 104 -10.22 -23.01 -8.31
C GLU A 104 -9.64 -22.38 -9.59
N GLY A 105 -9.66 -23.17 -10.67
CA GLY A 105 -9.24 -22.74 -12.00
C GLY A 105 -10.45 -22.52 -12.91
N ALA A 106 -10.19 -22.35 -14.21
CA ALA A 106 -11.25 -22.19 -15.20
C ALA A 106 -12.03 -23.49 -15.42
N GLU A 107 -13.33 -23.38 -15.62
CA GLU A 107 -14.19 -24.48 -16.06
C GLU A 107 -14.51 -24.29 -17.54
N ALA A 108 -14.26 -25.33 -18.34
CA ALA A 108 -14.52 -25.32 -19.78
C ALA A 108 -15.55 -26.41 -20.10
N ILE A 109 -16.73 -26.00 -20.57
CA ILE A 109 -17.81 -26.91 -20.96
C ILE A 109 -17.93 -26.86 -22.48
N HIS A 110 -17.72 -28.01 -23.12
CA HIS A 110 -17.81 -28.19 -24.57
C HIS A 110 -18.98 -29.11 -24.87
N ASN A 111 -20.02 -28.56 -25.50
CA ASN A 111 -21.20 -29.31 -25.93
C ASN A 111 -21.06 -29.66 -27.41
N GLN A 112 -21.20 -30.93 -27.75
CA GLN A 112 -21.35 -31.39 -29.13
C GLN A 112 -22.70 -32.10 -29.30
N ALA A 113 -23.51 -31.59 -30.23
CA ALA A 113 -24.73 -32.26 -30.66
C ALA A 113 -24.50 -32.79 -32.08
N GLN A 114 -24.27 -34.10 -32.21
CA GLN A 114 -24.31 -34.76 -33.51
C GLN A 114 -25.76 -35.07 -33.86
N ASN A 115 -26.22 -34.55 -35.00
CA ASN A 115 -27.46 -34.99 -35.61
C ASN A 115 -27.25 -36.44 -36.11
N PRO A 116 -28.03 -37.43 -35.66
CA PRO A 116 -27.83 -38.81 -36.09
C PRO A 116 -27.95 -38.91 -37.61
N SER A 117 -27.08 -39.69 -38.25
CA SER A 117 -26.95 -39.89 -39.70
C SER A 117 -28.17 -40.57 -40.37
N SER A 118 -29.39 -40.27 -39.93
CA SER A 118 -30.63 -40.55 -40.65
C SER A 118 -31.03 -39.32 -41.46
N ALA A 119 -31.58 -39.54 -42.66
CA ALA A 119 -32.01 -38.48 -43.57
C ALA A 119 -32.85 -37.41 -42.85
N PRO A 120 -32.63 -36.11 -43.14
CA PRO A 120 -33.34 -35.03 -42.46
C PRO A 120 -34.85 -35.17 -42.70
N ALA A 121 -35.64 -35.14 -41.62
CA ALA A 121 -37.09 -34.99 -41.74
C ALA A 121 -37.38 -33.65 -42.45
N THR A 122 -38.27 -33.68 -43.44
CA THR A 122 -38.67 -32.56 -44.32
C THR A 122 -39.44 -31.44 -43.63
N ASP A 123 -39.39 -31.38 -42.30
CA ASP A 123 -40.31 -30.65 -41.46
C ASP A 123 -39.53 -29.49 -40.83
N ALA A 124 -39.76 -28.26 -41.29
CA ALA A 124 -38.97 -27.07 -40.96
C ALA A 124 -38.97 -26.65 -39.47
N TYR A 125 -39.66 -27.39 -38.59
CA TYR A 125 -39.87 -27.09 -37.17
C TYR A 125 -39.67 -28.30 -36.23
N SER A 126 -38.63 -29.10 -36.47
CA SER A 126 -38.18 -30.10 -35.50
C SER A 126 -36.94 -29.60 -34.74
N PRO A 127 -37.10 -28.96 -33.56
CA PRO A 127 -35.95 -28.56 -32.75
C PRO A 127 -35.16 -29.81 -32.28
N LEU A 128 -33.84 -29.79 -32.48
CA LEU A 128 -32.93 -30.82 -31.95
C LEU A 128 -32.97 -30.77 -30.41
N THR A 129 -33.58 -31.77 -29.80
CA THR A 129 -33.92 -31.79 -28.35
C THR A 129 -32.81 -32.30 -27.45
N TYR A 130 -31.67 -32.79 -27.97
CA TYR A 130 -30.65 -33.47 -27.17
C TYR A 130 -29.21 -33.06 -27.49
N ILE A 131 -28.40 -32.90 -26.44
CA ILE A 131 -26.94 -32.85 -26.50
C ILE A 131 -26.44 -34.29 -26.53
N ASN A 132 -25.74 -34.68 -27.61
CA ASN A 132 -25.29 -36.06 -27.82
C ASN A 132 -24.02 -36.38 -27.01
N ALA A 133 -23.15 -35.38 -26.80
CA ALA A 133 -22.01 -35.48 -25.90
C ALA A 133 -21.70 -34.12 -25.25
N GLN A 134 -21.45 -34.13 -23.94
CA GLN A 134 -20.91 -32.98 -23.20
C GLN A 134 -19.56 -33.38 -22.62
N ASN A 135 -18.53 -32.61 -22.95
CA ASN A 135 -17.22 -32.73 -22.31
C ASN A 135 -17.03 -31.51 -21.40
N ALA A 136 -17.07 -31.74 -20.09
CA ALA A 136 -16.76 -30.73 -19.08
C ALA A 136 -15.36 -31.00 -18.54
N THR A 137 -14.45 -30.04 -18.73
CA THR A 137 -13.12 -30.07 -18.15
C THR A 137 -13.02 -28.99 -17.08
N LYS A 138 -12.90 -29.41 -15.82
CA LYS A 138 -12.62 -28.49 -14.70
C LYS A 138 -11.13 -28.48 -14.43
N TYR A 139 -10.46 -27.37 -14.76
CA TYR A 139 -9.06 -27.20 -14.43
C TYR A 139 -8.94 -26.83 -12.95
N LYS A 140 -8.22 -27.65 -12.18
CA LYS A 140 -7.85 -27.34 -10.79
C LYS A 140 -6.34 -27.22 -10.71
N LYS A 141 -5.86 -26.11 -10.15
CA LYS A 141 -4.42 -25.93 -9.92
C LYS A 141 -3.93 -26.90 -8.87
N SER A 142 -2.68 -27.33 -9.00
CA SER A 142 -2.02 -28.08 -7.92
C SER A 142 -1.83 -27.18 -6.70
N LYS A 143 -1.71 -27.77 -5.50
CA LYS A 143 -1.45 -26.99 -4.28
C LYS A 143 -0.18 -26.15 -4.42
N ALA A 144 0.90 -26.76 -4.91
CA ALA A 144 2.19 -26.09 -5.09
C ALA A 144 2.09 -24.88 -6.04
N GLU A 145 1.37 -25.03 -7.15
CA GLU A 145 1.15 -23.95 -8.12
C GLU A 145 0.29 -22.82 -7.56
N ALA A 146 -0.80 -23.16 -6.86
CA ALA A 146 -1.67 -22.19 -6.22
C ALA A 146 -0.92 -21.35 -5.17
N TYR A 147 -0.11 -21.98 -4.32
CA TYR A 147 0.72 -21.30 -3.34
C TYR A 147 1.87 -20.50 -3.98
N ALA A 148 2.49 -20.99 -5.06
CA ALA A 148 3.56 -20.26 -5.76
C ALA A 148 3.04 -18.95 -6.38
N LEU A 149 1.84 -18.98 -6.98
CA LEU A 149 1.19 -17.79 -7.52
C LEU A 149 0.85 -16.79 -6.41
N LEU A 150 0.23 -17.27 -5.31
CA LEU A 150 -0.10 -16.44 -4.16
C LEU A 150 1.16 -15.78 -3.58
N LEU A 151 2.22 -16.54 -3.39
CA LEU A 151 3.50 -16.04 -2.88
C LEU A 151 4.09 -14.97 -3.80
N GLY A 152 3.98 -15.15 -5.12
CA GLY A 152 4.39 -14.15 -6.11
C GLY A 152 3.64 -12.82 -5.95
N LEU A 153 2.32 -12.89 -5.74
CA LEU A 153 1.48 -11.70 -5.52
C LEU A 153 1.76 -11.03 -4.16
N LEU A 154 2.00 -11.81 -3.11
CA LEU A 154 2.29 -11.30 -1.76
C LEU A 154 3.68 -10.67 -1.63
N LYS A 155 4.63 -11.02 -2.50
CA LYS A 155 5.99 -10.45 -2.48
C LYS A 155 6.05 -8.97 -2.87
N LYS A 156 5.02 -8.43 -3.54
CA LYS A 156 5.01 -7.01 -3.94
C LYS A 156 4.84 -6.12 -2.70
N ASP A 157 5.89 -5.36 -2.37
CA ASP A 157 5.82 -4.36 -1.30
C ASP A 157 5.17 -3.07 -1.82
N VAL A 158 3.86 -2.94 -1.54
CA VAL A 158 3.04 -1.79 -1.93
C VAL A 158 3.21 -0.60 -1.00
N THR A 159 3.63 -0.84 0.24
CA THR A 159 3.74 0.19 1.27
C THR A 159 5.03 0.98 1.10
N GLU A 160 6.14 0.31 0.80
CA GLU A 160 7.43 0.99 0.62
C GLU A 160 7.40 1.99 -0.55
N GLU A 161 6.79 1.61 -1.67
CA GLU A 161 6.66 2.49 -2.83
C GLU A 161 5.83 3.73 -2.50
N PHE A 162 4.73 3.56 -1.76
CA PHE A 162 3.90 4.68 -1.33
C PHE A 162 4.64 5.61 -0.36
N LEU A 163 5.33 5.07 0.66
CA LEU A 163 6.08 5.87 1.63
C LEU A 163 7.21 6.68 0.98
N LYS A 164 7.87 6.15 -0.06
CA LYS A 164 8.92 6.88 -0.81
C LYS A 164 8.42 8.18 -1.44
N ARG A 165 7.12 8.30 -1.73
CA ARG A 165 6.54 9.52 -2.32
C ARG A 165 6.58 10.70 -1.34
N PHE A 166 6.61 10.44 -0.04
CA PHE A 166 6.72 11.46 1.01
C PHE A 166 8.14 12.02 1.17
N ASN A 167 9.15 11.45 0.51
CA ASN A 167 10.53 11.98 0.56
C ASN A 167 10.62 13.46 0.15
N ILE A 168 9.69 13.96 -0.66
CA ILE A 168 9.65 15.37 -1.08
C ILE A 168 9.28 16.34 0.04
N CYS A 169 8.71 15.84 1.13
CA CYS A 169 8.25 16.62 2.29
C CYS A 169 9.34 16.81 3.34
N PHE A 170 10.42 16.02 3.28
CA PHE A 170 11.50 16.00 4.25
C PHE A 170 12.84 16.35 3.60
N LYS A 171 13.76 16.94 4.37
CA LYS A 171 15.12 17.20 3.87
C LYS A 171 15.88 15.88 3.73
N LYS A 172 16.65 15.78 2.64
CA LYS A 172 17.64 14.71 2.46
C LYS A 172 18.97 15.18 3.00
N PHE A 173 19.53 14.46 3.96
CA PHE A 173 20.87 14.74 4.46
C PHE A 173 21.92 14.03 3.60
N VAL A 174 22.95 14.78 3.21
CA VAL A 174 24.16 14.23 2.55
C VAL A 174 25.32 14.09 3.57
N SER A 175 25.15 14.66 4.77
CA SER A 175 26.12 14.70 5.87
C SER A 175 25.39 14.65 7.22
N SER A 176 26.07 14.19 8.27
CA SER A 176 25.55 14.21 9.64
C SER A 176 25.38 15.64 10.14
N GLU A 177 24.14 16.07 10.39
CA GLU A 177 23.86 17.28 11.18
C GLU A 177 23.76 16.99 12.70
N ARG A 178 24.11 15.78 13.14
CA ARG A 178 24.14 15.43 14.57
C ARG A 178 25.53 15.63 15.16
N PRO A 179 25.66 16.25 16.35
CA PRO A 179 26.86 16.06 17.15
C PRO A 179 26.97 14.57 17.53
N LEU A 180 28.20 14.04 17.54
CA LEU A 180 28.52 12.68 17.96
C LEU A 180 27.95 12.44 19.38
N ILE A 181 27.37 11.26 19.60
CA ILE A 181 26.81 10.86 20.90
C ILE A 181 27.89 10.79 21.98
N TYR A 182 29.16 10.67 21.57
CA TYR A 182 30.31 10.74 22.46
C TYR A 182 30.96 12.12 22.33
N VAL A 183 30.89 12.89 23.40
CA VAL A 183 31.88 13.93 23.67
C VAL A 183 33.12 13.17 24.10
N SER A 184 34.17 13.15 23.28
CA SER A 184 35.49 12.83 23.82
C SER A 184 35.83 13.97 24.78
N GLU A 185 35.88 13.68 26.08
CA GLU A 185 36.55 14.57 27.02
C GLU A 185 37.94 14.78 26.45
N VAL A 186 38.22 16.01 26.03
CA VAL A 186 39.58 16.39 25.69
C VAL A 186 40.26 16.49 27.04
N ASP A 187 41.11 15.52 27.38
CA ASP A 187 42.00 15.65 28.52
C ASP A 187 42.74 16.97 28.36
N GLU A 188 42.47 17.94 29.24
CA GLU A 188 43.30 19.12 29.38
C GLU A 188 44.68 18.61 29.81
N ASP A 189 45.57 18.50 28.83
CA ASP A 189 46.99 18.26 29.06
C ASP A 189 47.52 19.46 29.86
N ASP A 190 47.68 19.25 31.17
CA ASP A 190 48.38 20.13 32.09
C ASP A 190 49.84 20.27 31.59
N GLY A 191 50.04 21.18 30.65
CA GLY A 191 51.34 21.55 30.11
C GLY A 191 52.07 22.53 31.03
N ASP A 192 53.14 22.03 31.64
CA ASP A 192 54.24 22.70 32.38
C ASP A 192 54.60 24.14 31.92
#